data_AF-A0A1V5PF27-F1
#
_entry.id   AF-A0A1V5PF27-F1
#
_cell.length_a   1.000
_cell.length_b   1.000
_cell.length_c   1.000
_cell.angle_alpha   90.00
_cell.angle_beta   90.00
_cell.angle_gamma   90.00
#
_symmetry.space_group_name_H-M   'P 1'
#
loop_
_entity.id
_entity.type
_entity.pdbx_description
1 polymer ?
#
loop_
_entity_poly.entity_id
_entity_poly.type
_entity_poly.pdbx_seq_one_letter_code
_entity_poly.pdbx_strand_id
1 'polypeptide(L)'
;MHYNRNSDLILRILEDQEERSLEDEEIIRLLLEEKLSKNSSAEHSNAQTISGRAADAIARFVGSWPFILLFLTCLLGWVVLNTLLLKRAVDPYPYILLNLILSCVAAIQAPVIMMSQNRQEEKDRLRAQNDYKTNLKSEILIEELYNRLDALSKKQEEIINMLNEGQGMRG
;
A
#
# COMPACT_ATOMS: atom_id res chain seq x y z
N MET A 1 26.77 63.52 -8.38
CA MET A 1 27.40 62.21 -8.16
C MET A 1 26.43 61.14 -8.67
N HIS A 2 26.51 60.78 -9.95
CA HIS A 2 25.63 59.77 -10.54
C HIS A 2 26.22 58.38 -10.26
N TYR A 3 25.77 57.74 -9.19
CA TYR A 3 26.06 56.34 -8.93
C TYR A 3 25.55 55.53 -10.12
N ASN A 4 26.49 54.87 -10.79
CA ASN A 4 26.28 54.20 -12.07
C ASN A 4 25.30 53.05 -11.86
N ARG A 5 24.16 53.11 -12.57
CA ARG A 5 23.08 52.11 -12.61
C ARG A 5 23.60 50.67 -12.86
N ASN A 6 24.81 50.54 -13.41
CA ASN A 6 25.45 49.24 -13.63
C ASN A 6 26.00 48.58 -12.35
N SER A 7 26.39 49.33 -11.31
CA SER A 7 26.91 48.73 -10.05
C SER A 7 25.78 48.16 -9.18
N ASP A 8 24.61 48.79 -9.18
CA ASP A 8 23.40 48.28 -8.51
C ASP A 8 22.91 46.98 -9.16
N LEU A 9 23.05 46.87 -10.48
CA LEU A 9 22.75 45.63 -11.20
C LEU A 9 23.74 44.51 -10.86
N ILE A 10 25.02 44.81 -10.72
CA ILE A 10 26.03 43.81 -10.34
C ILE A 10 25.81 43.33 -8.90
N LEU A 11 25.50 44.23 -7.95
CA LEU A 11 25.19 43.83 -6.58
C LEU A 11 23.93 42.99 -6.48
N ARG A 12 22.86 43.35 -7.21
CA ARG A 12 21.64 42.53 -7.30
C ARG A 12 21.88 41.17 -7.97
N ILE A 13 22.72 41.11 -8.99
CA ILE A 13 23.09 39.83 -9.63
C ILE A 13 23.92 38.97 -8.67
N LEU A 14 24.84 39.56 -7.88
CA LEU A 14 25.62 38.81 -6.91
C LEU A 14 24.76 38.32 -5.73
N GLU A 15 23.82 39.14 -5.24
CA GLU A 15 22.87 38.79 -4.18
C GLU A 15 21.86 37.71 -4.64
N ASP A 16 21.36 37.79 -5.89
CA ASP A 16 20.49 36.79 -6.53
C ASP A 16 21.21 35.45 -6.80
N GLN A 17 22.54 35.49 -7.00
CA GLN A 17 23.36 34.26 -7.12
C GLN A 17 23.66 33.63 -5.75
N GLU A 18 23.83 34.43 -4.71
CA GLU A 18 24.08 33.95 -3.35
C GLU A 18 22.80 33.31 -2.76
N GLU A 19 21.62 33.90 -2.97
CA GLU A 19 20.32 33.30 -2.62
C GLU A 19 20.06 31.99 -3.37
N ARG A 20 20.33 31.93 -4.68
CA ARG A 20 20.27 30.66 -5.44
C ARG A 20 21.19 29.58 -4.88
N SER A 21 22.38 29.94 -4.44
CA SER A 21 23.35 28.96 -3.92
C SER A 21 22.91 28.36 -2.58
N LEU A 22 22.22 29.15 -1.75
CA LEU A 22 21.64 28.70 -0.48
C LEU A 22 20.39 27.84 -0.72
N GLU A 23 19.52 28.23 -1.65
CA GLU A 23 18.37 27.41 -2.06
C GLU A 23 18.83 26.08 -2.65
N ASP A 24 19.87 26.07 -3.49
CA ASP A 24 20.40 24.85 -4.08
C ASP A 24 21.00 23.90 -3.00
N GLU A 25 21.68 24.43 -1.99
CA GLU A 25 22.23 23.62 -0.89
C GLU A 25 21.13 23.06 0.02
N GLU A 26 20.08 23.83 0.30
CA GLU A 26 18.90 23.39 1.05
C GLU A 26 18.11 22.33 0.28
N ILE A 27 17.88 22.52 -1.02
CA ILE A 27 17.23 21.53 -1.90
C ILE A 27 18.06 20.25 -1.94
N ILE A 28 19.39 20.34 -2.05
CA ILE A 28 20.26 19.15 -2.02
C ILE A 28 20.13 18.43 -0.68
N ARG A 29 20.10 19.13 0.45
CA ARG A 29 19.91 18.52 1.78
C ARG A 29 18.54 17.87 1.94
N LEU A 30 17.47 18.53 1.49
CA LEU A 30 16.11 17.98 1.48
C LEU A 30 16.01 16.71 0.62
N LEU A 31 16.61 16.73 -0.57
CA LEU A 31 16.68 15.55 -1.45
C LEU A 31 17.55 14.44 -0.86
N LEU A 32 18.64 14.78 -0.17
CA LEU A 32 19.51 13.80 0.50
C LEU A 32 18.79 13.14 1.68
N GLU A 33 18.07 13.92 2.48
CA GLU A 33 17.30 13.45 3.63
C GLU A 33 16.10 12.58 3.18
N GLU A 34 15.41 12.97 2.11
CA GLU A 34 14.37 12.14 1.47
C GLU A 34 14.95 10.82 0.94
N LYS A 35 16.10 10.87 0.25
CA LYS A 35 16.79 9.67 -0.27
C LYS A 35 17.27 8.76 0.86
N LEU A 36 17.82 9.31 1.95
CA LEU A 36 18.29 8.54 3.11
C LEU A 36 17.13 7.92 3.88
N SER A 37 16.05 8.67 4.09
CA SER A 37 14.78 8.19 4.65
C SER A 37 14.19 7.05 3.81
N LYS A 38 14.13 7.24 2.49
CA LYS A 38 13.62 6.24 1.54
C LYS A 38 14.51 5.02 1.44
N ASN A 39 15.84 5.18 1.50
CA ASN A 39 16.78 4.06 1.41
C ASN A 39 16.82 3.24 2.71
N SER A 40 16.82 3.89 3.88
CA SER A 40 16.70 3.22 5.18
C SER A 40 15.37 2.46 5.28
N SER A 41 14.27 3.07 4.84
CA SER A 41 12.95 2.42 4.78
C SER A 41 12.91 1.28 3.74
N ALA A 42 13.56 1.45 2.59
CA ALA A 42 13.65 0.42 1.55
C ALA A 42 14.46 -0.79 2.04
N GLU A 43 15.56 -0.59 2.75
CA GLU A 43 16.42 -1.67 3.26
C GLU A 43 15.75 -2.45 4.40
N HIS A 44 15.04 -1.78 5.31
CA HIS A 44 14.19 -2.43 6.30
C HIS A 44 12.97 -3.14 5.70
N SER A 45 12.35 -2.58 4.65
CA SER A 45 11.25 -3.22 3.93
C SER A 45 11.68 -4.48 3.16
N ASN A 46 12.92 -4.51 2.64
CA ASN A 46 13.46 -5.63 1.87
C ASN A 46 13.73 -6.86 2.76
N ALA A 47 14.29 -6.64 3.95
CA ALA A 47 14.47 -7.68 4.95
C ALA A 47 13.14 -8.27 5.47
N GLN A 48 12.10 -7.43 5.61
CA GLN A 48 10.74 -7.88 5.92
C GLN A 48 10.06 -8.60 4.75
N THR A 49 10.40 -8.29 3.50
CA THR A 49 9.78 -8.95 2.34
C THR A 49 10.32 -10.35 2.09
N ILE A 50 11.60 -10.65 2.31
CA ILE A 50 12.12 -12.02 2.10
C ILE A 50 11.50 -12.99 3.12
N SER A 51 11.52 -12.63 4.41
CA SER A 51 10.90 -13.41 5.48
C SER A 51 9.37 -13.45 5.34
N GLY A 52 8.74 -12.34 4.96
CA GLY A 52 7.30 -12.27 4.71
C GLY A 52 6.84 -13.07 3.49
N ARG A 53 7.66 -13.18 2.43
CA ARG A 53 7.38 -13.98 1.24
C ARG A 53 7.58 -15.48 1.50
N ALA A 54 8.59 -15.85 2.29
CA ALA A 54 8.73 -17.24 2.76
C ALA A 54 7.58 -17.61 3.70
N ALA A 55 7.24 -16.71 4.62
CA ALA A 55 6.00 -16.62 5.40
C ALA A 55 4.77 -17.12 4.63
N ASP A 56 4.53 -16.43 3.52
CA ASP A 56 3.39 -16.67 2.65
C ASP A 56 3.43 -17.96 1.89
N ALA A 57 4.61 -18.30 1.36
CA ALA A 57 4.76 -19.54 0.62
C ALA A 57 4.43 -20.72 1.54
N ILE A 58 4.92 -20.69 2.79
CA ILE A 58 4.65 -21.71 3.80
C ILE A 58 3.16 -21.69 4.19
N ALA A 59 2.58 -20.53 4.48
CA ALA A 59 1.17 -20.44 4.86
C ALA A 59 0.23 -20.95 3.75
N ARG A 60 0.52 -20.62 2.48
CA ARG A 60 -0.27 -21.10 1.33
C ARG A 60 -0.08 -22.59 1.08
N PHE A 61 1.11 -23.13 1.35
CA PHE A 61 1.39 -24.55 1.22
C PHE A 61 0.73 -25.38 2.33
N VAL A 62 0.89 -24.96 3.58
CA VAL A 62 0.30 -25.61 4.77
C VAL A 62 -1.23 -25.50 4.76
N GLY A 63 -1.79 -24.42 4.22
CA GLY A 63 -3.25 -24.23 4.07
C GLY A 63 -3.89 -24.96 2.89
N SER A 64 -3.15 -25.78 2.15
CA SER A 64 -3.64 -26.46 0.95
C SER A 64 -4.35 -27.78 1.28
N TRP A 65 -5.51 -28.02 0.65
CA TRP A 65 -6.28 -29.27 0.77
C TRP A 65 -5.47 -30.56 0.52
N PRO A 66 -4.67 -30.70 -0.55
CA PRO A 66 -3.83 -31.88 -0.76
C PRO A 66 -2.75 -32.07 0.32
N PHE A 67 -2.21 -30.99 0.90
CA PHE A 67 -1.22 -31.09 1.97
C PHE A 67 -1.83 -31.71 3.23
N ILE A 68 -3.05 -31.29 3.59
CA ILE A 68 -3.79 -31.86 4.73
C ILE A 68 -4.00 -33.37 4.56
N LEU A 69 -4.41 -33.81 3.36
CA LEU A 69 -4.62 -35.22 3.06
C LEU A 69 -3.33 -36.04 3.11
N LEU A 70 -2.22 -35.50 2.57
CA LEU A 70 -0.91 -36.13 2.64
C LEU A 70 -0.43 -36.25 4.09
N PHE A 71 -0.55 -35.18 4.87
CA PHE A 71 -0.15 -35.15 6.28
C PHE A 71 -0.94 -36.17 7.11
N LEU A 72 -2.26 -36.24 6.91
CA LEU A 72 -3.12 -37.22 7.59
C LEU A 72 -2.76 -38.66 7.19
N THR A 73 -2.48 -38.91 5.92
CA THR A 73 -2.06 -40.24 5.43
C THR A 73 -0.70 -40.64 6.02
N CYS A 74 0.23 -39.69 6.13
CA CYS A 74 1.53 -39.92 6.76
C CYS A 74 1.36 -40.26 8.26
N LEU A 75 0.49 -39.56 8.98
CA LEU A 75 0.19 -39.85 10.39
C LEU A 75 -0.43 -41.24 10.56
N LEU A 76 -1.42 -41.58 9.74
CA LEU A 76 -2.03 -42.92 9.76
C LEU A 76 -1.00 -43.99 9.42
N GLY A 77 -0.16 -43.76 8.42
CA GLY A 77 0.94 -44.66 8.06
C GLY A 77 1.93 -44.86 9.21
N TRP A 78 2.28 -43.79 9.93
CA TRP A 78 3.15 -43.85 11.10
C TRP A 78 2.55 -44.68 12.24
N VAL A 79 1.26 -44.47 12.53
CA VAL A 79 0.50 -45.23 13.52
C VAL A 79 0.44 -46.70 13.14
N VAL A 80 0.10 -47.03 11.88
CA VAL A 80 0.04 -48.41 11.38
C VAL A 80 1.41 -49.08 11.47
N LEU A 81 2.48 -48.40 11.03
CA LEU A 81 3.83 -48.94 11.07
C LEU A 81 4.28 -49.23 12.52
N ASN A 82 4.07 -48.30 13.45
CA ASN A 82 4.44 -48.50 14.85
C ASN A 82 3.58 -49.57 15.55
N THR A 83 2.30 -49.68 15.19
CA THR A 83 1.42 -50.76 15.70
C THR A 83 1.89 -52.13 15.23
N LEU A 84 2.28 -52.27 13.95
CA LEU A 84 2.73 -53.54 13.41
C LEU A 84 4.13 -53.96 13.91
N LEU A 85 4.99 -52.99 14.21
CA LEU A 85 6.35 -53.23 14.73
C LEU A 85 6.41 -53.50 16.24
N LEU A 86 5.28 -53.80 16.90
CA LEU A 86 5.02 -53.98 18.35
C LEU A 86 6.20 -54.41 19.26
N LYS A 87 7.15 -55.24 18.79
CA LYS A 87 8.34 -55.69 19.53
C LYS A 87 9.55 -54.72 19.53
N ARG A 88 9.61 -53.79 18.58
CA ARG A 88 10.71 -52.82 18.38
C ARG A 88 10.17 -51.44 17.97
N ALA A 89 8.94 -51.14 18.42
CA ALA A 89 8.27 -49.88 18.11
C ALA A 89 9.05 -48.70 18.70
N VAL A 90 9.28 -47.68 17.87
CA VAL A 90 9.97 -46.44 18.28
C VAL A 90 9.02 -45.57 19.11
N ASP A 91 7.72 -45.64 18.84
CA ASP A 91 6.66 -44.94 19.59
C ASP A 91 5.49 -45.90 19.91
N PRO A 92 5.56 -46.67 21.02
CA PRO A 92 4.50 -47.57 21.44
C PRO A 92 3.21 -46.81 21.82
N TYR A 93 2.06 -47.47 21.69
CA TYR A 93 0.79 -46.94 22.19
C TYR A 93 0.94 -46.55 23.68
N PRO A 94 0.69 -45.29 24.08
CA PRO A 94 -0.22 -44.29 23.51
C PRO A 94 0.37 -43.18 22.59
N TYR A 95 1.48 -43.43 21.88
CA TYR A 95 2.11 -42.51 20.90
C TYR A 95 2.55 -41.14 21.48
N ILE A 96 3.44 -41.17 22.47
CA ILE A 96 3.87 -39.97 23.19
C ILE A 96 4.62 -38.98 22.29
N LEU A 97 5.44 -39.49 21.37
CA LEU A 97 6.24 -38.63 20.48
C LEU A 97 5.36 -37.96 19.43
N LEU A 98 4.43 -38.71 18.83
CA LEU A 98 3.46 -38.16 17.90
C LEU A 98 2.61 -37.07 18.56
N ASN A 99 2.12 -37.32 19.77
CA ASN A 99 1.31 -36.36 20.51
C ASN A 99 2.11 -35.08 20.85
N LEU A 100 3.38 -35.21 21.23
CA LEU A 100 4.26 -34.08 21.50
C LEU A 100 4.46 -33.20 20.26
N ILE A 101 4.76 -33.83 19.11
CA ILE A 101 4.97 -33.12 17.84
C ILE A 101 3.69 -32.41 17.41
N LEU A 102 2.54 -33.09 17.44
CA LEU A 102 1.25 -32.48 17.08
C LEU A 102 0.91 -31.29 17.99
N SER A 103 1.16 -31.42 19.29
CA SER A 103 0.93 -30.33 20.25
C SER A 103 1.81 -29.12 19.95
N CYS A 104 3.07 -29.33 19.59
CA CYS A 104 3.99 -28.25 19.20
C CYS A 104 3.54 -27.56 17.89
N VAL A 105 3.14 -28.34 16.88
CA VAL A 105 2.61 -27.81 15.61
C VAL A 105 1.35 -26.97 15.86
N ALA A 106 0.41 -27.47 16.67
CA ALA A 106 -0.81 -26.76 17.00
C ALA A 106 -0.53 -25.44 17.76
N ALA A 107 0.44 -25.43 18.69
CA ALA A 107 0.81 -24.25 19.45
C ALA A 107 1.33 -23.10 18.57
N ILE A 108 2.10 -23.42 17.50
CA ILE A 108 2.66 -22.43 16.56
C ILE A 108 1.61 -21.97 15.53
N GLN A 109 0.54 -22.74 15.34
CA GLN A 109 -0.45 -22.49 14.29
C GLN A 109 -1.21 -21.16 14.49
N ALA A 110 -1.65 -20.85 15.72
CA ALA A 110 -2.43 -19.64 16.00
C ALA A 110 -1.63 -18.34 15.75
N PRO A 111 -0.37 -18.18 16.22
CA PRO A 111 0.46 -17.03 15.89
C PRO A 111 0.73 -16.87 14.38
N VAL A 112 0.99 -17.96 13.67
CA VAL A 112 1.26 -17.91 12.22
C VAL A 112 0.00 -17.46 11.45
N ILE A 113 -1.17 -17.98 11.83
CA ILE A 113 -2.44 -17.54 11.26
C ILE A 113 -2.67 -16.05 11.56
N MET A 114 -2.43 -15.62 12.80
CA MET A 114 -2.59 -14.22 13.22
C MET A 114 -1.64 -13.28 12.46
N MET A 115 -0.38 -13.67 12.25
CA MET A 115 0.57 -12.91 11.45
C MET A 115 0.13 -12.82 9.98
N SER A 116 -0.42 -13.90 9.42
CA SER A 116 -0.97 -13.89 8.06
C SER A 116 -2.19 -12.97 7.94
N GLN A 117 -3.08 -13.01 8.94
CA GLN A 117 -4.27 -12.17 9.03
C GLN A 117 -3.93 -10.69 9.15
N ASN A 118 -3.10 -10.30 10.13
CA ASN A 118 -2.70 -8.90 10.37
C ASN A 118 -2.14 -8.23 9.10
N ARG A 119 -1.40 -8.99 8.30
CA ARG A 119 -0.82 -8.49 7.05
C ARG A 119 -1.82 -8.43 5.89
N GLN A 120 -2.84 -9.28 5.88
CA GLN A 120 -3.95 -9.15 4.92
C GLN A 120 -4.82 -7.95 5.29
N GLU A 121 -5.11 -7.76 6.58
CA GLU A 121 -5.84 -6.58 7.09
C GLU A 121 -5.13 -5.27 6.73
N GLU A 122 -3.79 -5.22 6.84
CA GLU A 122 -3.04 -4.04 6.43
C GLU A 122 -3.20 -3.73 4.93
N LYS A 123 -3.14 -4.74 4.07
CA LYS A 123 -3.39 -4.57 2.62
C LYS A 123 -4.82 -4.12 2.33
N ASP A 124 -5.78 -4.69 3.03
CA ASP A 124 -7.19 -4.34 2.86
C ASP A 124 -7.47 -2.93 3.37
N ARG A 125 -6.82 -2.50 4.46
CA ARG A 125 -6.85 -1.10 4.94
C ARG A 125 -6.31 -0.13 3.90
N LEU A 126 -5.17 -0.44 3.28
CA LEU A 126 -4.58 0.40 2.23
C LEU A 126 -5.48 0.49 1.00
N ARG A 127 -6.11 -0.63 0.60
CA ARG A 127 -7.11 -0.63 -0.48
C ARG A 127 -8.30 0.26 -0.14
N ALA A 128 -8.87 0.11 1.05
CA ALA A 128 -9.99 0.94 1.50
C ALA A 128 -9.64 2.44 1.52
N GLN A 129 -8.43 2.82 1.91
CA GLN A 129 -7.98 4.22 1.84
C GLN A 129 -7.89 4.75 0.40
N ASN A 130 -7.40 3.93 -0.54
CA ASN A 130 -7.34 4.32 -1.95
C ASN A 130 -8.73 4.43 -2.58
N ASP A 131 -9.63 3.50 -2.24
CA ASP A 131 -11.03 3.53 -2.69
C ASP A 131 -11.72 4.78 -2.16
N TYR A 132 -11.51 5.12 -0.88
CA TYR A 132 -12.02 6.37 -0.28
C TYR A 132 -11.52 7.61 -1.02
N LYS A 133 -10.22 7.71 -1.30
CA LYS A 133 -9.64 8.84 -2.07
C LYS A 133 -10.22 8.94 -3.47
N THR A 134 -10.42 7.81 -4.13
CA THR A 134 -11.00 7.76 -5.49
C THR A 134 -12.47 8.21 -5.46
N ASN A 135 -13.22 7.80 -4.44
CA ASN A 135 -14.60 8.21 -4.26
C ASN A 135 -14.69 9.73 -4.01
N LEU A 136 -13.88 10.27 -3.09
CA LEU A 136 -13.85 11.70 -2.81
C LEU A 136 -13.48 12.52 -4.05
N LYS A 137 -12.50 12.05 -4.83
CA LYS A 137 -12.15 12.69 -6.10
C LYS A 137 -13.31 12.68 -7.10
N SER A 138 -14.05 11.58 -7.17
CA SER A 138 -15.22 11.46 -8.05
C SER A 138 -16.33 12.42 -7.62
N GLU A 139 -16.56 12.56 -6.31
CA GLU A 139 -17.52 13.50 -5.74
C GLU A 139 -17.19 14.96 -6.11
N ILE A 140 -15.94 15.39 -5.91
CA ILE A 140 -15.47 16.74 -6.29
C ILE A 140 -15.65 16.98 -7.80
N LEU A 141 -15.33 15.99 -8.63
CA LEU A 141 -15.49 16.10 -10.09
C LEU A 141 -16.96 16.21 -10.51
N ILE A 142 -17.86 15.51 -9.81
CA ILE A 142 -19.31 15.63 -10.03
C ILE A 142 -19.79 17.02 -9.65
N GLU A 143 -19.36 17.55 -8.50
CA GLU A 143 -19.70 18.92 -8.08
C GLU A 143 -19.23 19.97 -9.09
N GLU A 144 -18.00 19.85 -9.57
CA GLU A 144 -17.45 20.72 -10.63
C GLU A 144 -18.25 20.59 -11.94
N LEU A 145 -18.68 19.38 -12.32
CA LEU A 145 -19.53 19.16 -13.48
C LEU A 145 -20.90 19.84 -13.33
N TYR A 146 -21.52 19.76 -12.14
CA TYR A 146 -22.77 20.46 -11.84
C TYR A 146 -22.60 21.98 -11.99
N ASN A 147 -21.54 22.54 -11.41
CA ASN A 147 -21.26 23.98 -11.50
C ASN A 147 -21.08 24.44 -12.96
N ARG A 148 -20.39 23.63 -13.78
CA ARG A 148 -20.22 23.91 -15.21
C ARG A 148 -21.54 23.79 -15.98
N LEU A 149 -22.36 22.80 -15.66
CA LEU A 149 -23.67 22.60 -16.27
C LEU A 149 -24.60 23.79 -15.95
N ASP A 150 -24.63 24.24 -14.71
CA ASP A 150 -25.41 25.41 -14.30
C ASP A 150 -24.94 26.69 -15.00
N ALA A 151 -23.62 26.87 -15.14
CA ALA A 151 -23.07 28.00 -15.89
C ALA A 151 -23.48 27.96 -17.38
N LEU A 152 -23.54 26.77 -17.99
CA LEU A 152 -24.02 26.60 -19.37
C LEU A 152 -25.53 26.87 -19.46
N SER A 153 -26.34 26.37 -18.53
CA SER A 153 -27.78 26.60 -18.49
C SER A 153 -28.11 28.09 -18.39
N LYS A 154 -27.41 28.84 -17.53
CA LYS A 154 -27.56 30.31 -17.42
C LYS A 154 -27.26 31.03 -18.74
N LYS A 155 -26.18 30.63 -19.43
CA LYS A 155 -25.86 31.19 -20.75
C LYS A 155 -26.92 30.87 -21.79
N GLN A 156 -27.50 29.67 -21.77
CA GLN A 156 -28.60 29.32 -22.68
C GLN A 156 -29.85 30.17 -22.41
N GLU A 157 -30.19 30.40 -21.15
CA GLU A 157 -31.32 31.26 -20.76
C GLU A 157 -31.12 32.71 -21.24
N GLU A 158 -29.91 33.25 -21.09
CA GLU A 158 -29.55 34.58 -21.59
C GLU A 158 -29.70 34.68 -23.11
N ILE A 159 -29.22 33.68 -23.86
CA ILE A 159 -29.38 33.61 -25.32
C ILE A 159 -30.86 33.53 -25.72
N ILE A 160 -31.67 32.74 -25.01
CA ILE A 160 -33.11 32.62 -25.28
C ILE A 160 -33.81 33.96 -25.06
N ASN A 161 -33.48 34.67 -23.98
CA ASN A 161 -34.04 35.99 -23.71
C ASN A 161 -33.68 37.01 -24.80
N MET A 162 -32.41 37.03 -25.24
CA MET A 162 -31.97 37.88 -26.36
C MET A 162 -32.73 37.56 -27.67
N LEU A 163 -32.99 36.28 -27.95
CA LEU A 163 -33.77 35.87 -29.13
C LEU A 163 -35.22 36.34 -29.04
N ASN A 164 -35.87 36.23 -27.88
CA ASN A 164 -37.25 36.68 -27.68
C ASN A 164 -37.39 38.21 -27.82
N GLU A 165 -36.47 38.98 -27.26
CA GLU A 165 -36.44 40.45 -27.39
C GLU A 165 -36.23 40.89 -28.86
N GLY A 166 -35.35 40.19 -29.59
CA GLY A 166 -35.11 40.44 -31.01
C GLY A 166 -36.31 40.12 -31.92
N GLN A 167 -37.21 39.21 -31.53
CA GLN A 167 -38.44 38.92 -32.27
C GLN A 167 -39.58 39.90 -31.94
N GLY A 168 -39.63 40.45 -30.73
CA GLY A 168 -40.62 41.48 -30.35
C GLY A 168 -40.45 42.82 -31.06
N MET A 169 -39.26 43.14 -31.58
CA MET A 169 -38.99 44.39 -32.34
C MET A 169 -39.29 44.30 -33.84
N ARG A 170 -39.73 43.14 -34.34
CA ARG A 170 -40.03 42.89 -35.77
C ARG A 170 -41.52 42.77 -36.09
N GLY A 171 -42.41 42.83 -35.11
CA GLY A 171 -43.87 42.90 -35.27
C GLY A 171 -44.38 44.31 -35.04
#